data_AF-A0AAX0VCB4-F1
#
_entry.id   AF-A0AAX0VCB4-F1
#
_cell.length_a   1.000
_cell.length_b   1.000
_cell.length_c   1.000
_cell.angle_alpha   90.00
_cell.angle_beta   90.00
_cell.angle_gamma   90.00
#
_symmetry.space_group_name_H-M   'P 1'
#
loop_
_entity.id
_entity.type
_entity.pdbx_description
1 polymer ?
#
loop_
_entity_poly.entity_id
_entity_poly.type
_entity_poly.pdbx_seq_one_letter_code
_entity_poly.pdbx_strand_id
1 'polypeptide(L)'
;MMQEQNTTVRKKGQHLTSFERGRIATLHSQGYSNRAIARALNVCHQTINNELCRGEIDQVKKVNGQRQYYAVYSPETAQAKYEANRAHCHRPLEF
;
A
#
# COMPACT_ATOMS: atom_id res chain seq x y z
N MET A 1 -10.78 0.15 -23.75
CA MET A 1 -10.00 -0.06 -22.52
C MET A 1 -9.15 1.19 -22.32
N MET A 2 -9.49 2.06 -21.35
CA MET A 2 -8.72 3.28 -21.10
C MET A 2 -7.49 2.94 -20.27
N GLN A 3 -6.32 3.01 -20.89
CA GLN A 3 -5.04 2.93 -20.21
C GLN A 3 -4.54 4.37 -20.01
N GLU A 4 -4.92 5.00 -18.91
CA GLU A 4 -4.42 6.33 -18.53
C GLU A 4 -2.94 6.21 -18.15
N GLN A 5 -2.08 6.50 -19.12
CA GLN A 5 -0.67 6.76 -18.87
C GLN A 5 -0.55 8.20 -18.36
N ASN A 6 -0.68 8.38 -17.04
CA ASN A 6 -0.41 9.65 -16.38
C ASN A 6 1.07 10.01 -16.56
N THR A 7 1.41 10.75 -17.61
CA THR A 7 2.72 11.38 -17.85
C THR A 7 2.91 12.65 -17.02
N THR A 8 2.29 12.74 -15.85
CA THR A 8 2.55 13.78 -14.86
C THR A 8 3.74 13.33 -14.01
N VAL A 9 4.87 14.01 -14.18
CA VAL A 9 6.06 13.81 -13.33
C VAL A 9 5.62 13.87 -11.86
N ARG A 10 5.81 12.75 -11.14
CA ARG A 10 5.40 12.63 -9.72
C ARG A 10 6.09 13.75 -8.93
N LYS A 11 5.30 14.58 -8.23
CA LYS A 11 5.88 15.66 -7.42
C LYS A 11 6.52 15.08 -6.16
N LYS A 12 7.67 15.64 -5.76
CA LYS A 12 8.32 15.27 -4.49
C LYS A 12 7.35 15.52 -3.33
N GLY A 13 7.23 14.53 -2.43
CA GLY A 13 6.30 14.60 -1.29
C GLY A 13 4.87 14.13 -1.60
N GLN A 14 4.58 13.71 -2.83
CA GLN A 14 3.28 13.14 -3.17
C GLN A 14 3.09 11.78 -2.49
N HIS A 15 2.00 11.65 -1.73
CA HIS A 15 1.62 10.40 -1.08
C HIS A 15 1.04 9.40 -2.09
N LEU A 16 1.12 8.11 -1.76
CA LEU A 16 0.49 7.05 -2.56
C LEU A 16 -1.02 7.30 -2.63
N THR A 17 -1.57 7.21 -3.82
CA THR A 17 -3.01 7.22 -4.07
C THR A 17 -3.63 5.83 -3.86
N SER A 18 -4.94 5.75 -3.72
CA SER A 18 -5.67 4.47 -3.63
C SER A 18 -5.41 3.58 -4.85
N PHE A 19 -5.34 4.18 -6.05
CA PHE A 19 -5.02 3.46 -7.28
C PHE A 19 -3.60 2.87 -7.26
N GLU A 20 -2.61 3.63 -6.80
CA GLU A 20 -1.24 3.14 -6.66
C GLU A 20 -1.14 2.01 -5.64
N ARG A 21 -1.86 2.12 -4.51
CA ARG A 21 -1.97 1.02 -3.52
C ARG A 21 -2.57 -0.25 -4.14
N GLY A 22 -3.62 -0.11 -4.96
CA GLY A 22 -4.17 -1.22 -5.73
C GLY A 22 -3.15 -1.87 -6.66
N ARG A 23 -2.37 -1.06 -7.39
CA ARG A 23 -1.28 -1.57 -8.24
C ARG A 23 -0.19 -2.28 -7.44
N ILE A 24 0.18 -1.79 -6.25
CA ILE A 24 1.11 -2.46 -5.34
C ILE A 24 0.56 -3.84 -4.96
N ALA A 25 -0.73 -3.92 -4.58
CA ALA A 25 -1.36 -5.18 -4.22
C ALA A 25 -1.32 -6.21 -5.35
N THR A 26 -1.64 -5.81 -6.59
CA THR A 26 -1.57 -6.69 -7.77
C THR A 26 -0.15 -7.17 -8.06
N LEU A 27 0.85 -6.28 -8.03
CA LEU A 27 2.23 -6.68 -8.33
C LEU A 27 2.82 -7.53 -7.21
N HIS A 28 2.47 -7.24 -5.95
CA HIS A 28 2.90 -8.04 -4.81
C HIS A 28 2.32 -9.46 -4.85
N SER A 29 1.03 -9.61 -5.20
CA SER A 29 0.41 -10.94 -5.34
C SER A 29 0.97 -11.74 -6.52
N GLN A 30 1.49 -11.06 -7.55
CA GLN A 30 2.22 -11.67 -8.65
C GLN A 30 3.67 -12.06 -8.30
N GLY A 31 4.14 -11.77 -7.07
CA GLY A 31 5.48 -12.14 -6.60
C GLY A 31 6.59 -11.20 -7.04
N TYR A 32 6.27 -9.98 -7.50
CA TYR A 32 7.30 -9.00 -7.84
C TYR A 32 8.03 -8.49 -6.58
N SER A 33 9.34 -8.30 -6.68
CA SER A 33 10.13 -7.69 -5.60
C SER A 33 9.77 -6.21 -5.40
N ASN A 34 9.95 -5.70 -4.17
CA ASN A 34 9.69 -4.30 -3.83
C ASN A 34 10.40 -3.31 -4.77
N ARG A 35 11.62 -3.66 -5.22
CA ARG A 35 12.40 -2.85 -6.19
C ARG A 35 11.80 -2.86 -7.59
N ALA A 36 11.19 -3.96 -8.03
CA ALA A 36 10.49 -4.03 -9.31
C ALA A 36 9.19 -3.23 -9.27
N ILE A 37 8.42 -3.37 -8.20
CA ILE A 37 7.19 -2.59 -7.96
C ILE A 37 7.49 -1.08 -7.94
N ALA A 38 8.56 -0.69 -7.24
CA ALA A 38 8.99 0.71 -7.14
C ALA A 38 9.35 1.31 -8.50
N ARG A 39 10.04 0.56 -9.36
CA ARG A 39 10.35 0.97 -10.74
C ARG A 39 9.08 1.12 -11.59
N ALA A 40 8.12 0.20 -11.46
CA ALA A 40 6.87 0.23 -12.20
C ALA A 40 5.93 1.39 -11.81
N LEU A 41 6.06 1.90 -10.57
CA LEU A 41 5.28 3.02 -10.04
C LEU A 41 6.06 4.34 -9.98
N ASN A 42 7.34 4.33 -10.34
CA ASN A 42 8.24 5.48 -10.22
C ASN A 42 8.22 6.06 -8.77
N VAL A 43 8.42 5.20 -7.78
CA VAL A 43 8.61 5.54 -6.36
C VAL A 43 9.92 4.98 -5.85
N CYS A 44 10.36 5.44 -4.67
CA CYS A 44 11.46 4.77 -4.00
C CYS A 44 11.01 3.43 -3.41
N HIS A 45 11.90 2.45 -3.40
CA HIS A 45 11.62 1.11 -2.85
C HIS A 45 11.28 1.13 -1.35
N GLN A 46 11.82 2.13 -0.62
CA GLN A 46 11.49 2.40 0.78
C GLN A 46 9.99 2.73 0.96
N THR A 47 9.39 3.50 0.04
CA THR A 47 7.94 3.78 0.08
C THR A 47 7.12 2.51 -0.07
N ILE A 48 7.52 1.59 -0.97
CA ILE A 48 6.85 0.30 -1.12
C ILE A 48 6.96 -0.53 0.16
N ASN A 49 8.16 -0.61 0.75
CA ASN A 49 8.37 -1.35 1.99
C ASN A 49 7.47 -0.82 3.12
N ASN A 50 7.47 0.51 3.33
CA ASN A 50 6.68 1.15 4.37
C ASN A 50 5.17 1.04 4.12
N GLU A 51 4.76 0.95 2.86
CA GLU A 51 3.37 0.71 2.48
C GLU A 51 2.96 -0.74 2.79
N LEU A 52 3.78 -1.73 2.42
CA LEU A 52 3.54 -3.13 2.72
C LEU A 52 3.46 -3.37 4.23
N CYS A 53 4.43 -2.88 5.01
CA CYS A 53 4.39 -3.00 6.48
C CYS A 53 3.17 -2.30 7.10
N ARG A 54 2.64 -1.24 6.48
CA ARG A 54 1.38 -0.61 6.92
C ARG A 54 0.20 -1.52 6.62
N GLY A 55 0.10 -2.06 5.41
CA GLY A 55 -1.05 -2.87 4.97
C GLY A 55 -0.97 -4.37 5.29
N GLU A 56 0.11 -4.83 5.91
CA GLU A 56 0.29 -6.23 6.30
C GLU A 56 -0.76 -6.63 7.34
N ILE A 57 -1.51 -7.68 7.02
CA ILE A 57 -2.52 -8.28 7.87
C ILE A 57 -2.32 -9.79 7.92
N ASP A 58 -2.52 -10.36 9.10
CA ASP A 58 -2.59 -11.81 9.29
C ASP A 58 -3.99 -12.30 8.91
N GLN A 59 -4.09 -12.95 7.74
CA GLN A 59 -5.31 -13.64 7.33
C GLN A 59 -5.31 -15.06 7.83
N VAL A 60 -6.41 -15.46 8.48
CA VAL A 60 -6.62 -16.83 8.94
C VAL A 60 -7.57 -17.53 7.98
N LYS A 61 -7.09 -18.59 7.32
CA LYS A 61 -7.92 -19.46 6.50
C LYS A 61 -8.06 -20.82 7.16
N LYS A 62 -9.28 -21.35 7.24
CA LYS A 62 -9.49 -22.76 7.59
C LYS A 62 -9.31 -23.62 6.34
N VAL A 63 -8.31 -24.47 6.33
CA VAL A 63 -8.07 -25.46 5.27
C VAL A 63 -8.08 -26.83 5.94
N ASN A 64 -8.95 -27.74 5.48
CA ASN A 64 -9.10 -29.09 6.03
C ASN A 64 -9.31 -29.14 7.56
N GLY A 65 -10.06 -28.19 8.11
CA GLY A 65 -10.35 -28.12 9.56
C GLY A 65 -9.24 -27.47 10.41
N GLN A 66 -8.06 -27.21 9.85
CA GLN A 66 -6.96 -26.53 10.54
C GLN A 66 -6.91 -25.04 10.19
N ARG A 67 -6.59 -24.20 11.18
CA ARG A 67 -6.37 -22.76 10.97
C ARG A 67 -4.96 -22.54 10.44
N GLN A 68 -4.87 -21.85 9.32
CA GLN A 68 -3.60 -21.55 8.65
C GLN A 68 -3.49 -20.03 8.52
N TYR A 69 -2.35 -19.49 8.93
CA TYR A 69 -2.07 -18.05 9.01
C TYR A 69 -1.26 -17.63 7.78
N TYR A 70 -1.66 -16.53 7.15
CA TYR A 70 -1.00 -15.97 5.98
C TYR A 70 -0.84 -14.47 6.15
N ALA A 71 0.39 -13.97 6.03
CA ALA A 71 0.62 -12.53 5.91
C ALA A 71 0.21 -12.09 4.50
N VAL A 72 -0.80 -11.22 4.41
CA VAL A 72 -1.31 -10.69 3.14
C VAL A 72 -1.32 -9.17 3.22
N TYR A 73 -0.92 -8.52 2.14
CA TYR A 73 -1.05 -7.07 2.02
C TYR A 73 -2.47 -6.69 1.61
N SER A 74 -3.12 -5.81 2.38
CA SER A 74 -4.42 -5.22 2.06
C SER A 74 -4.30 -3.71 1.81
N PRO A 75 -4.62 -3.21 0.60
CA PRO A 75 -4.53 -1.79 0.28
C PRO A 75 -5.55 -0.95 1.07
N GLU A 76 -6.72 -1.51 1.39
CA GLU A 76 -7.75 -0.85 2.18
C GLU A 76 -7.28 -0.62 3.63
N THR A 77 -6.66 -1.64 4.23
CA THR A 77 -6.10 -1.52 5.58
C THR A 77 -4.94 -0.52 5.61
N ALA A 78 -4.11 -0.51 4.58
CA ALA A 78 -3.01 0.44 4.47
C ALA A 78 -3.52 1.90 4.36
N GLN A 79 -4.59 2.11 3.60
CA GLN A 79 -5.28 3.41 3.49
C GLN A 79 -5.84 3.86 4.84
N ALA A 80 -6.61 3.01 5.52
CA ALA A 80 -7.21 3.34 6.80
C ALA A 80 -6.16 3.70 7.87
N LYS A 81 -5.07 2.92 7.96
CA LYS A 81 -3.95 3.24 8.86
C LYS A 81 -3.25 4.54 8.50
N TYR A 82 -3.09 4.82 7.20
CA TYR A 82 -2.52 6.09 6.75
C TYR A 82 -3.39 7.28 7.17
N GLU A 83 -4.71 7.21 6.97
CA GLU A 83 -5.65 8.24 7.37
C GLU A 83 -5.69 8.46 8.88
N ALA A 84 -5.75 7.39 9.67
CA ALA A 84 -5.69 7.46 11.13
C ALA A 84 -4.40 8.16 11.60
N ASN A 85 -3.25 7.76 11.06
CA ASN A 85 -1.97 8.41 11.40
C ASN A 85 -1.96 9.89 10.98
N ARG A 86 -2.55 10.23 9.84
CA ARG A 86 -2.63 11.63 9.37
C ARG A 86 -3.50 12.48 10.29
N ALA A 87 -4.61 11.93 10.79
CA ALA A 87 -5.49 12.62 11.75
C ALA A 87 -4.75 12.99 13.05
N HIS A 88 -3.83 12.14 13.51
CA HIS A 88 -3.01 12.41 14.69
C HIS A 88 -1.87 13.42 14.46
N CYS A 89 -1.49 13.71 13.22
CA CYS A 89 -0.43 14.65 12.89
C CYS A 89 -0.87 16.12 12.83
N HIS A 90 -2.14 16.43 13.12
CA HIS A 90 -2.62 17.80 13.12
C HIS A 90 -2.25 18.53 14.42
N ARG A 91 -1.92 19.82 14.30
CA ARG A 91 -1.73 20.69 15.46
C ARG A 91 -3.10 20.83 16.16
N PRO A 92 -3.20 20.53 17.47
CA PRO A 92 -4.44 20.76 18.20
C PRO A 92 -4.81 22.24 18.11
N LEU A 93 -6.09 22.51 17.83
CA LEU A 93 -6.65 23.86 17.92
C LEU A 93 -6.83 24.14 19.41
N GLU A 94 -5.97 24.98 19.95
CA GLU A 94 -6.13 25.56 21.30
C GLU A 94 -7.24 26.62 21.21
N PHE A 95 -8.29 26.49 22.03
CA PHE A 95 -9.34 27.50 22.21
C PHE A 95 -9.13 28.27 23.52
#